data_AF-A0A932Q239-F1
#
_entry.id   AF-A0A932Q239-F1
#
_cell.length_a   1.000
_cell.length_b   1.000
_cell.length_c   1.000
_cell.angle_alpha   90.00
_cell.angle_beta   90.00
_cell.angle_gamma   90.00
#
_symmetry.space_group_name_H-M   'P 1'
#
loop_
_entity.id
_entity.type
_entity.pdbx_description
1 polymer ?
#
loop_
_entity_poly.entity_id
_entity_poly.type
_entity_poly.pdbx_seq_one_letter_code
_entity_poly.pdbx_strand_id
1 'polypeptide(L)'
;MQFLSPYSFWLLLFIPIFIFVYVRAQRRRKQTALQFASARTAAQILTKGPGRRRHLPAIFFLIGLTITIVALARPSAIVTLPSTEVTVILTIDVSRSMRQVDMKPSRIEAAKQAARNFVE
;
A
#
# COMPACT_ATOMS: atom_id res chain seq x y z
N MET A 1 8.81 -0.86 -7.49
CA MET A 1 7.49 -0.82 -6.81
C MET A 1 6.53 -1.67 -7.60
N GLN A 2 5.76 -2.53 -6.92
CA GLN A 2 4.73 -3.36 -7.53
C GLN A 2 3.42 -3.19 -6.77
N PHE A 3 2.30 -3.19 -7.49
CA PHE A 3 0.96 -3.17 -6.90
C PHE A 3 0.45 -4.61 -6.79
N LEU A 4 0.14 -5.06 -5.58
CA LEU A 4 -0.32 -6.44 -5.36
C LEU A 4 -1.76 -6.67 -5.84
N SER A 5 -2.55 -5.60 -5.98
CA SER A 5 -3.91 -5.66 -6.51
C SER A 5 -4.10 -4.62 -7.62
N PRO A 6 -3.54 -4.84 -8.82
CA PRO A 6 -3.63 -3.88 -9.92
C PRO A 6 -5.07 -3.68 -10.40
N TYR A 7 -5.95 -4.68 -10.24
CA TYR A 7 -7.35 -4.60 -10.65
C TYR A 7 -8.14 -3.55 -9.87
N SER A 8 -7.68 -3.13 -8.69
CA SER A 8 -8.31 -2.06 -7.90
C SER A 8 -8.41 -0.73 -8.66
N PHE A 9 -7.54 -0.50 -9.66
CA PHE A 9 -7.57 0.73 -10.48
C PHE A 9 -8.83 0.84 -11.35
N TRP A 10 -9.54 -0.26 -11.64
CA TRP A 10 -10.84 -0.18 -12.32
C TRP A 10 -11.86 0.65 -11.53
N LEU A 11 -11.73 0.75 -10.20
CA LEU A 11 -12.59 1.58 -9.38
C LEU A 11 -12.41 3.08 -9.66
N LEU A 12 -11.29 3.51 -10.26
CA LEU A 12 -11.12 4.92 -10.67
C LEU A 12 -12.16 5.33 -11.72
N LEU A 13 -12.76 4.37 -12.45
CA LEU A 13 -13.84 4.64 -13.40
C LEU A 13 -15.12 5.15 -12.71
N PHE A 14 -15.26 4.98 -11.40
CA PHE A 14 -16.34 5.61 -10.63
C PHE A 14 -16.15 7.11 -10.45
N ILE A 15 -14.93 7.65 -10.50
CA ILE A 15 -14.66 9.09 -10.36
C ILE A 15 -15.43 9.91 -11.41
N PRO A 16 -15.33 9.65 -12.72
CA PRO A 16 -16.10 10.40 -13.71
C PRO A 16 -17.61 10.23 -13.53
N ILE A 17 -18.08 9.06 -13.06
CA ILE A 17 -19.50 8.83 -12.74
C ILE A 17 -19.94 9.75 -11.60
N PHE A 18 -19.16 9.82 -10.51
CA PHE A 18 -19.45 10.72 -9.38
C PHE A 18 -19.44 12.20 -9.80
N ILE A 19 -18.49 12.61 -10.63
CA ILE A 19 -18.44 13.97 -11.18
C ILE A 19 -19.71 14.25 -12.01
N PHE A 20 -20.11 13.33 -12.89
CA PHE A 20 -21.30 13.49 -13.72
C PHE A 20 -22.57 13.63 -12.87
N VAL A 21 -22.76 12.73 -11.90
CA VAL A 21 -23.90 12.76 -10.98
C VAL A 21 -23.92 14.06 -10.18
N TYR A 22 -22.76 14.50 -9.67
CA TYR A 22 -22.63 15.76 -8.94
C TYR A 22 -23.02 16.98 -9.79
N VAL A 23 -22.51 17.06 -11.03
CA VAL A 23 -22.83 18.15 -11.96
C VAL A 23 -24.32 18.13 -12.31
N ARG A 24 -24.89 16.96 -12.58
CA ARG A 24 -26.33 16.81 -12.88
C ARG A 24 -27.19 17.23 -11.70
N ALA A 25 -26.84 16.83 -10.48
CA ALA A 25 -27.53 17.24 -9.26
C ALA A 25 -27.47 18.76 -9.04
N GLN A 26 -26.30 19.38 -9.26
CA GLN A 26 -26.15 20.83 -9.13
C GLN A 26 -26.94 21.61 -10.20
N ARG A 27 -26.96 21.13 -11.45
CA ARG A 27 -27.76 21.73 -12.53
C ARG A 27 -29.25 21.67 -12.20
N ARG A 28 -29.75 20.52 -11.73
CA ARG A 28 -31.14 20.35 -11.31
C ARG A 28 -31.51 21.27 -10.15
N ARG A 29 -30.67 21.36 -9.12
CA ARG A 29 -30.87 22.29 -8.00
C ARG A 29 -30.99 23.75 -8.45
N LYS A 30 -30.16 24.17 -9.42
CA LYS A 30 -30.26 25.53 -9.99
C LYS A 30 -31.58 25.74 -10.74
N GLN A 31 -32.02 24.77 -11.53
CA GLN A 31 -33.28 24.85 -12.28
C GLN A 31 -34.50 24.94 -11.36
N THR A 32 -34.57 24.09 -10.33
CA THR A 32 -35.66 24.12 -9.34
C THR A 32 -35.65 25.43 -8.54
N ALA A 33 -34.47 25.91 -8.11
CA ALA A 33 -34.37 27.18 -7.40
C ALA A 33 -34.87 28.38 -8.24
N LEU A 34 -34.73 28.33 -9.57
CA LEU A 34 -35.24 29.36 -10.48
C LEU A 34 -36.76 29.28 -10.71
N GLN A 35 -37.36 28.09 -10.60
CA GLN A 35 -38.81 27.88 -10.78
C GLN A 35 -39.62 28.30 -9.55
N PHE A 36 -39.05 28.19 -8.34
CA PHE A 36 -39.75 28.48 -7.09
C PHE A 36 -39.39 29.84 -6.46
N ALA A 37 -38.42 30.58 -7.01
CA ALA A 37 -38.06 31.89 -6.50
C ALA A 37 -38.77 32.99 -7.29
N SER A 38 -39.59 33.80 -6.60
CA SER A 38 -40.03 35.09 -7.16
C SER A 38 -38.79 35.93 -7.50
N ALA A 39 -38.88 36.77 -8.55
CA ALA A 39 -37.73 37.50 -9.12
C ALA A 39 -36.86 38.25 -8.08
N ARG A 40 -37.46 38.62 -6.93
CA ARG A 40 -36.81 39.31 -5.81
C ARG A 40 -36.02 38.37 -4.88
N THR A 41 -36.52 37.16 -4.61
CA THR A 41 -35.84 36.17 -3.76
C THR A 41 -34.74 35.43 -4.51
N ALA A 42 -34.91 35.21 -5.82
CA ALA A 42 -33.89 34.62 -6.69
C ALA A 42 -32.60 35.46 -6.72
N ALA A 43 -32.76 36.79 -6.80
CA ALA A 43 -31.65 37.74 -6.83
C ALA A 43 -30.84 37.78 -5.51
N GLN A 44 -31.49 37.60 -4.35
CA GLN A 44 -30.81 37.55 -3.04
C GLN A 44 -30.06 36.22 -2.80
N ILE A 45 -30.55 35.10 -3.34
CA ILE A 45 -29.89 33.78 -3.21
C ILE A 45 -28.68 33.67 -4.15
N LEU A 46 -28.76 34.26 -5.35
CA LEU A 46 -27.66 34.26 -6.32
C LEU A 46 -26.46 35.11 -5.88
N THR A 47 -26.69 36.14 -5.06
CA THR A 47 -25.65 37.08 -4.58
C THR A 47 -24.91 36.60 -3.32
N LYS A 48 -25.52 35.75 -2.47
CA LYS A 48 -24.93 35.29 -1.19
C LYS A 48 -24.67 33.78 -1.09
N GLY A 49 -24.84 33.03 -2.18
CA GLY A 49 -24.52 31.59 -2.17
C GLY A 49 -23.00 31.36 -1.97
N PRO A 50 -22.57 30.20 -1.45
CA PRO A 50 -21.16 29.87 -1.17
C PRO A 50 -20.23 29.81 -2.41
N GLY A 51 -20.67 30.31 -3.59
CA GLY A 51 -19.83 30.48 -4.77
C GLY A 51 -19.11 29.20 -5.18
N ARG A 52 -17.81 29.33 -5.50
CA ARG A 52 -16.90 28.18 -5.75
C ARG A 52 -16.63 27.34 -4.50
N ARG A 53 -16.81 27.89 -3.29
CA ARG A 53 -16.55 27.17 -2.04
C ARG A 53 -17.49 25.98 -1.81
N ARG A 54 -18.67 25.99 -2.45
CA ARG A 54 -19.63 24.88 -2.45
C ARG A 54 -19.06 23.56 -3.01
N HIS A 55 -17.99 23.63 -3.79
CA HIS A 55 -17.39 22.47 -4.43
C HIS A 55 -16.26 21.85 -3.60
N LEU A 56 -15.73 22.54 -2.57
CA LEU A 56 -14.64 22.00 -1.75
C LEU A 56 -14.96 20.63 -1.15
N PRO A 57 -16.14 20.40 -0.53
CA PRO A 57 -16.45 19.09 0.03
C PRO A 57 -16.44 17.97 -1.02
N ALA A 58 -16.93 18.24 -2.22
CA ALA A 58 -16.93 17.27 -3.32
C ALA A 58 -15.51 17.00 -3.85
N ILE A 59 -14.67 18.03 -3.94
CA ILE A 59 -13.28 17.89 -4.35
C ILE A 59 -12.51 17.07 -3.32
N PHE A 60 -12.63 17.39 -2.02
CA PHE A 60 -11.98 16.61 -0.96
C PHE A 60 -12.47 15.17 -0.90
N PHE A 61 -13.76 14.94 -1.12
CA PHE A 61 -14.30 13.59 -1.22
C PHE A 61 -13.67 12.81 -2.38
N LEU A 62 -13.56 13.40 -3.57
CA LEU A 62 -12.94 12.73 -4.73
C LEU A 62 -11.44 12.48 -4.53
N ILE A 63 -10.73 13.42 -3.91
CA ILE A 63 -9.31 13.24 -3.54
C ILE A 63 -9.19 12.06 -2.56
N GLY A 64 -9.99 12.07 -1.49
CA GLY A 64 -10.01 11.00 -0.50
C GLY A 64 -10.30 9.64 -1.13
N LEU A 65 -11.33 9.56 -1.97
CA LEU A 65 -11.69 8.35 -2.71
C LEU A 65 -10.53 7.86 -3.60
N THR A 66 -9.85 8.78 -4.29
CA THR A 66 -8.69 8.44 -5.13
C THR A 66 -7.55 7.86 -4.29
N ILE A 67 -7.23 8.49 -3.16
CA ILE A 67 -6.21 8.01 -2.22
C ILE A 67 -6.58 6.62 -1.70
N THR A 68 -7.84 6.41 -1.32
CA THR A 68 -8.33 5.09 -0.86
C THR A 68 -8.19 4.02 -1.95
N ILE A 69 -8.52 4.33 -3.21
CA ILE A 69 -8.36 3.38 -4.32
C ILE A 69 -6.89 3.03 -4.55
N VAL A 70 -5.98 4.02 -4.49
CA VAL A 70 -4.53 3.79 -4.60
C VAL A 70 -4.02 2.94 -3.43
N ALA A 71 -4.47 3.20 -2.20
CA ALA A 71 -4.13 2.39 -1.04
C ALA A 71 -4.63 0.94 -1.20
N LEU A 72 -5.83 0.76 -1.76
CA LEU A 72 -6.41 -0.56 -2.05
C LEU A 72 -5.65 -1.32 -3.15
N ALA A 73 -4.91 -0.63 -4.02
CA ALA A 73 -4.01 -1.27 -4.98
C ALA A 73 -2.78 -1.93 -4.30
N ARG A 74 -2.59 -1.71 -2.99
CA ARG A 74 -1.54 -2.29 -2.15
C ARG A 74 -0.14 -2.06 -2.75
N PRO A 75 0.33 -0.80 -2.79
CA PRO A 75 1.69 -0.49 -3.24
C PRO A 75 2.69 -1.20 -2.33
N SER A 76 3.59 -1.97 -2.94
CA SER A 76 4.67 -2.66 -2.23
C SER A 76 6.02 -2.33 -2.88
N ALA A 77 7.03 -2.18 -2.03
CA ALA A 77 8.41 -2.06 -2.44
C ALA A 77 9.18 -3.21 -1.80
N ILE A 78 9.95 -3.93 -2.62
CA ILE A 78 10.94 -4.87 -2.11
C ILE A 78 12.12 -4.02 -1.67
N VAL A 79 12.39 -4.02 -0.38
CA VAL A 79 13.57 -3.35 0.18
C VAL A 79 14.54 -4.46 0.54
N THR A 80 15.69 -4.46 -0.13
CA THR A 80 16.78 -5.38 0.22
C THR A 80 17.46 -4.84 1.47
N LEU A 81 17.13 -5.39 2.63
CA LEU A 81 17.87 -5.10 3.85
C LEU A 81 19.18 -5.93 3.82
N PRO A 82 20.33 -5.35 4.21
CA PRO A 82 21.51 -6.15 4.48
C PRO A 82 21.23 -7.01 5.72
N SER A 83 20.78 -8.25 5.52
CA SER A 83 20.72 -9.25 6.58
C SER A 83 22.11 -9.84 6.75
N THR A 84 22.82 -9.46 7.81
CA THR A 84 24.12 -10.07 8.17
C THR A 84 23.94 -11.40 8.93
N GLU A 85 22.71 -11.91 9.03
CA GLU A 85 22.43 -13.20 9.67
C GLU A 85 22.69 -14.34 8.68
N VAL A 86 23.92 -14.83 8.66
CA VAL A 86 24.28 -16.07 7.97
C VAL A 86 24.10 -17.22 8.94
N THR A 87 23.07 -18.05 8.73
CA THR A 87 22.93 -19.30 9.47
C THR A 87 23.81 -20.37 8.83
N VAL A 88 24.85 -20.81 9.52
CA VAL A 88 25.69 -21.94 9.11
C VAL A 88 25.29 -23.18 9.91
N ILE A 89 24.91 -24.26 9.22
CA ILE A 89 24.63 -25.56 9.83
C ILE A 89 25.84 -26.46 9.61
N LEU A 90 26.59 -26.75 10.68
CA LEU A 90 27.68 -27.71 10.64
C LEU A 90 27.16 -29.12 10.97
N THR A 91 27.41 -30.08 10.09
CA THR A 91 27.09 -31.49 10.32
C THR A 91 28.38 -32.29 10.40
N ILE A 92 28.50 -33.14 11.42
CA ILE A 92 29.70 -33.96 11.67
C ILE A 92 29.27 -35.42 11.65
N ASP A 93 29.91 -36.23 10.79
CA ASP A 93 29.70 -37.67 10.75
C ASP A 93 30.21 -38.33 12.05
N VAL A 94 29.46 -39.30 12.58
CA VAL A 94 29.77 -40.08 13.80
C VAL A 94 29.96 -41.56 13.51
N SER A 95 30.17 -41.93 12.24
CA SER A 95 30.42 -43.29 11.80
C SER A 95 31.70 -43.89 12.42
N ARG A 96 31.85 -45.23 12.34
CA ARG A 96 33.00 -45.93 12.95
C ARG A 96 34.35 -45.47 12.39
N SER A 97 34.41 -45.05 11.12
CA SER A 97 35.65 -44.55 10.50
C SER A 97 36.11 -43.24 11.15
N MET A 98 35.20 -42.46 11.75
CA MET A 98 35.54 -41.20 12.43
C MET A 98 36.26 -41.42 13.77
N ARG A 99 36.33 -42.66 14.26
CA ARG A 99 37.16 -43.04 15.43
C ARG A 99 38.59 -43.42 15.08
N GLN A 100 38.97 -43.40 13.79
CA GLN A 100 40.35 -43.66 13.38
C GLN A 100 41.29 -42.54 13.85
N VAL A 101 42.53 -42.93 14.14
CA VAL A 101 43.59 -42.09 14.74
C VAL A 101 44.68 -41.70 13.74
N ASP A 102 44.40 -41.87 12.45
CA ASP A 102 45.24 -41.39 11.36
C ASP A 102 45.30 -39.85 11.31
N MET A 103 44.30 -39.17 11.89
CA MET A 103 44.42 -37.81 12.42
C MET A 103 44.37 -37.85 13.94
N LYS A 104 45.44 -37.37 14.60
CA LYS A 104 45.49 -37.26 16.07
C LYS A 104 44.56 -36.11 16.54
N PRO A 105 43.80 -36.27 17.63
CA PRO A 105 43.68 -37.46 18.50
C PRO A 105 42.84 -38.59 17.87
N SER A 106 41.74 -38.23 17.20
CA SER A 106 40.98 -39.06 16.27
C SER A 106 40.28 -38.13 15.29
N ARG A 107 39.82 -38.62 14.12
CA ARG A 107 39.13 -37.79 13.12
C ARG A 107 37.95 -37.01 13.72
N ILE A 108 37.17 -37.63 14.62
CA ILE A 108 36.04 -36.96 15.28
C ILE A 108 36.49 -35.85 16.25
N GLU A 109 37.58 -36.05 16.98
CA GLU A 109 38.11 -35.03 17.89
C GLU A 109 38.75 -33.87 17.12
N ALA A 110 39.45 -34.16 16.01
CA ALA A 110 39.96 -33.13 15.10
C ALA A 110 38.81 -32.31 14.48
N ALA A 111 37.72 -32.96 14.04
CA ALA A 111 36.54 -32.29 13.49
C ALA A 111 35.84 -31.39 14.54
N LYS A 112 35.72 -31.84 15.80
CA LYS A 112 35.19 -31.02 16.89
C LYS A 112 36.06 -29.80 17.17
N GLN A 113 37.39 -29.94 17.12
CA GLN A 113 38.29 -28.79 17.33
C GLN A 113 38.18 -27.79 16.18
N ALA A 114 38.17 -28.27 14.93
CA ALA A 114 37.96 -27.42 13.76
C ALA A 114 36.60 -26.69 13.82
N ALA A 115 35.54 -27.37 14.28
CA ALA A 115 34.23 -26.77 14.49
C ALA A 115 34.26 -25.63 15.51
N ARG A 116 34.97 -25.79 16.63
CA ARG A 116 35.13 -24.74 17.65
C ARG A 116 35.88 -23.53 17.07
N ASN A 117 37.01 -23.78 16.41
CA ASN A 117 37.82 -22.75 15.76
C ASN A 117 37.08 -22.00 14.63
N PHE A 118 36.05 -22.61 14.04
CA PHE A 118 35.23 -21.99 13.00
C PHE A 118 34.17 -21.04 13.58
N VAL A 119 33.71 -21.29 14.82
CA VAL A 119 32.66 -20.51 15.48
C VAL A 119 33.24 -19.37 16.34
N GLU A 120 34.46 -19.54 16.85
CA GLU A 120 35.25 -18.47 17.50
C GLU A 120 35.73 -17.42 16.48
#